data_AF-A0A9P7A983-F1
#
_entry.id   AF-A0A9P7A983-F1
#
_cell.length_a   1.000
_cell.length_b   1.000
_cell.length_c   1.000
_cell.angle_alpha   90.00
_cell.angle_beta   90.00
_cell.angle_gamma   90.00
#
_symmetry.space_group_name_H-M   'P 1'
#
loop_
_entity.id
_entity.type
_entity.pdbx_description
1 polymer ?
#
loop_
_entity_poly.entity_id
_entity_poly.type
_entity_poly.pdbx_seq_one_letter_code
_entity_poly.pdbx_strand_id
1 'polypeptide(L)'
;RSPGQKVAHALFHFADPKAANITLRDGIYIGQEKFHPRKDKREPVRCVKCQTWGHIARDCNAPTDTCGTCGKNHRTNDCNAYRTFHCVSCNSQDHASWDRNCPEFENRCAGIDAKLPENSMPYFPTDEDWT
;
A
#
# COMPACT_ATOMS: atom_id res chain seq x y z
N ARG A 1 10.82 8.06 -13.73
CA ARG A 1 10.55 9.40 -13.18
C ARG A 1 9.85 10.20 -14.25
N SER A 2 8.66 10.74 -13.98
CA SER A 2 8.01 11.66 -14.92
C SER A 2 8.72 13.02 -14.92
N PRO A 3 8.69 13.77 -16.02
CA PRO A 3 9.19 15.14 -16.05
C PRO A 3 8.49 15.96 -14.95
N GLY A 4 9.25 16.53 -14.01
CA GLY A 4 8.72 17.34 -12.90
C GLY A 4 8.41 16.60 -11.60
N GLN A 5 8.76 15.32 -11.45
CA GLN A 5 8.62 14.61 -10.18
C GLN A 5 9.49 15.26 -9.07
N LYS A 6 8.86 15.91 -8.09
CA LYS A 6 9.51 16.57 -6.94
C LYS A 6 9.54 15.72 -5.66
N VAL A 7 8.73 14.67 -5.61
CA VAL A 7 8.57 13.81 -4.44
C VAL A 7 8.89 12.36 -4.79
N ALA A 8 9.38 11.62 -3.81
CA ALA A 8 9.59 10.19 -3.90
C ALA A 8 9.17 9.53 -2.58
N HIS A 9 8.77 8.28 -2.67
CA HIS A 9 8.61 7.43 -1.50
C HIS A 9 9.89 6.61 -1.32
N ALA A 10 10.31 6.46 -0.07
CA ALA A 10 11.44 5.62 0.32
C ALA A 10 10.97 4.56 1.31
N LEU A 11 11.46 3.34 1.13
CA LEU A 11 11.28 2.24 2.08
C LEU A 11 12.63 1.93 2.69
N PHE A 12 12.72 2.03 4.02
CA PHE A 12 13.94 1.75 4.76
C PHE A 12 13.86 0.34 5.35
N HIS A 13 14.88 -0.47 5.06
CA HIS A 13 15.05 -1.77 5.69
C HIS A 13 16.09 -1.64 6.80
N PHE A 14 15.73 -2.11 7.99
CA PHE A 14 16.62 -2.16 9.14
C PHE A 14 16.92 -3.62 9.47
N ALA A 15 18.15 -3.90 9.89
CA ALA A 15 18.54 -5.23 10.35
C ALA A 15 18.01 -5.55 11.76
N ASP A 16 17.63 -4.52 12.52
CA ASP A 16 17.22 -4.62 13.91
C ASP A 16 15.97 -3.75 14.19
N PRO A 17 14.94 -4.29 14.87
CA PRO A 17 13.74 -3.54 15.23
C PRO A 17 14.01 -2.33 16.12
N LYS A 18 15.05 -2.34 16.98
CA LYS A 18 15.34 -1.17 17.83
C LYS A 18 15.79 0.02 16.99
N ALA A 19 16.68 -0.19 16.02
CA ALA A 19 17.08 0.86 15.07
C ALA A 19 15.88 1.42 14.28
N ALA A 20 14.95 0.56 13.86
CA ALA A 20 13.71 0.98 13.21
C ALA A 20 12.84 1.82 14.15
N ASN A 21 12.68 1.40 15.41
CA ASN A 21 11.86 2.11 16.41
C ASN A 21 12.45 3.48 16.78
N ILE A 22 13.78 3.59 16.92
CA ILE A 22 14.47 4.88 17.09
C ILE A 22 14.16 5.80 15.91
N THR A 23 14.23 5.28 14.69
CA THR A 23 13.94 6.05 13.47
C THR A 23 12.46 6.49 13.40
N LEU A 24 11.53 5.65 13.83
CA LEU A 24 10.10 5.99 13.92
C LEU A 24 9.82 7.06 14.98
N ARG A 25 10.49 6.98 16.14
CA ARG A 25 10.32 7.91 17.26
C ARG A 25 10.98 9.27 17.00
N ASP A 26 12.25 9.24 16.61
CA ASP A 26 13.11 10.42 16.57
C ASP A 26 13.15 11.06 15.18
N GLY A 27 12.69 10.36 14.15
CA GLY A 27 12.79 10.77 12.75
C GLY A 27 14.17 10.50 12.14
N ILE A 28 14.30 10.78 10.84
CA ILE A 28 15.54 10.63 10.06
C ILE A 28 15.86 11.94 9.33
N TYR A 29 17.15 12.28 9.24
CA TYR A 29 17.61 13.43 8.48
C TYR A 29 18.10 13.02 7.10
N ILE A 30 17.58 13.65 6.05
CA ILE A 30 18.02 13.46 4.66
C ILE A 30 18.22 14.85 4.05
N GLY A 31 19.44 15.17 3.62
CA GLY A 31 19.73 16.48 3.03
C GLY A 31 19.40 17.66 3.95
N GLN A 32 19.73 17.56 5.24
CA GLN A 32 19.45 18.56 6.30
C GLN A 32 17.96 18.74 6.66
N GLU A 33 17.05 18.02 6.01
CA GLU A 33 15.62 18.03 6.34
C GLU A 33 15.26 16.81 7.21
N LYS A 34 14.43 17.04 8.23
CA LYS A 34 13.97 15.99 9.16
C LYS A 34 12.65 15.39 8.66
N PHE A 35 12.63 14.07 8.49
CA PHE A 35 11.45 13.30 8.09
C PHE A 35 10.97 12.40 9.22
N HIS A 36 9.66 12.21 9.30
CA HIS A 36 9.03 11.29 10.25
C HIS A 36 8.46 10.09 9.48
N PRO A 37 9.23 8.99 9.36
CA PRO A 37 8.76 7.81 8.68
C PRO A 37 7.60 7.16 9.45
N ARG A 38 6.85 6.32 8.76
CA ARG A 38 5.75 5.54 9.33
C ARG A 38 6.14 4.08 9.27
N LYS A 39 5.69 3.31 10.25
CA LYS A 39 5.87 1.86 10.24
C LYS A 39 5.21 1.29 8.98
N ASP A 40 5.95 0.49 8.24
CA ASP A 40 5.39 -0.24 7.10
C ASP A 40 4.44 -1.30 7.64
N LYS A 41 3.16 -1.15 7.32
CA LYS A 41 2.11 -2.06 7.78
C LYS A 41 1.90 -3.14 6.74
N ARG A 42 1.62 -4.35 7.21
CA ARG A 42 1.14 -5.41 6.34
C ARG A 42 -0.24 -5.03 5.82
N GLU A 43 -0.37 -5.02 4.51
CA GLU A 43 -1.60 -4.67 3.81
C GLU A 43 -2.11 -5.84 2.98
N PRO A 44 -3.41 -5.87 2.65
CA PRO A 44 -3.96 -6.90 1.79
C PRO A 44 -3.35 -6.79 0.38
N VAL A 45 -2.87 -7.92 -0.14
CA VAL A 45 -2.27 -7.98 -1.47
C VAL A 45 -3.37 -7.88 -2.52
N ARG A 46 -3.32 -6.82 -3.32
CA ARG A 46 -4.14 -6.66 -4.54
C ARG A 46 -3.33 -7.01 -5.76
N CYS A 47 -3.85 -7.91 -6.58
CA CYS A 47 -3.25 -8.25 -7.86
C CYS A 47 -3.38 -7.06 -8.82
N VAL A 48 -2.24 -6.52 -9.28
CA VAL A 48 -2.25 -5.39 -10.23
C VAL A 48 -2.69 -5.77 -11.65
N LYS A 49 -2.83 -7.09 -11.94
CA LYS A 49 -3.32 -7.61 -13.23
C LYS A 49 -4.83 -7.71 -13.26
N CYS A 50 -5.46 -8.37 -12.30
CA CYS A 50 -6.93 -8.58 -12.29
C CYS A 50 -7.69 -7.73 -11.25
N GLN A 51 -6.99 -6.94 -10.43
CA GLN A 51 -7.56 -6.10 -9.37
C GLN A 51 -8.25 -6.85 -8.22
N THR A 52 -8.17 -8.18 -8.18
CA THR A 52 -8.68 -9.00 -7.07
C THR A 52 -7.62 -9.24 -5.98
N TRP A 53 -8.04 -9.75 -4.83
CA TRP A 53 -7.19 -9.89 -3.65
C TRP A 53 -6.52 -11.26 -3.52
N GLY A 54 -5.45 -11.32 -2.73
CA GLY A 54 -4.84 -12.56 -2.23
C GLY A 54 -3.69 -13.11 -3.07
N HIS A 55 -3.33 -12.46 -4.18
CA HIS A 55 -2.21 -12.89 -5.01
C HIS A 55 -1.58 -11.70 -5.74
N ILE A 56 -0.34 -11.88 -6.21
CA ILE A 56 0.37 -10.90 -7.04
C ILE A 56 0.22 -11.22 -8.53
N ALA A 57 0.53 -10.26 -9.40
CA ALA A 57 0.38 -10.43 -10.85
C ALA A 57 1.15 -11.62 -11.44
N ARG A 58 2.30 -11.99 -10.85
CA ARG A 58 3.09 -13.16 -11.25
C ARG A 58 2.30 -14.47 -11.12
N ASP A 59 1.46 -14.57 -10.09
CA ASP A 59 0.73 -15.78 -9.75
C ASP A 59 -0.74 -15.71 -10.26
N CYS A 60 -1.04 -14.75 -11.14
CA CYS A 60 -2.39 -14.45 -11.60
C CYS A 60 -2.78 -15.20 -12.88
N ASN A 61 -3.81 -16.03 -12.78
CA ASN A 61 -4.35 -16.85 -13.88
C ASN A 61 -5.37 -16.12 -14.77
N ALA A 62 -5.64 -14.82 -14.54
CA ALA A 62 -6.58 -14.08 -15.38
C ALA A 62 -6.07 -14.03 -16.84
N PRO A 63 -6.95 -14.22 -17.84
CA PRO A 63 -6.54 -14.22 -19.26
C PRO A 63 -6.13 -12.84 -19.76
N THR A 64 -6.68 -11.77 -19.17
CA THR A 64 -6.45 -10.37 -19.57
C THR A 64 -6.15 -9.49 -18.37
N ASP A 65 -5.45 -8.38 -18.60
CA ASP A 65 -5.31 -7.29 -17.62
C ASP A 65 -6.65 -6.55 -17.45
N THR A 66 -6.96 -6.16 -16.22
CA THR A 66 -8.07 -5.30 -15.82
C THR A 66 -7.48 -4.00 -15.29
N CYS A 67 -7.88 -2.87 -15.87
CA CYS A 67 -7.38 -1.56 -15.52
C CYS A 67 -7.80 -1.19 -14.09
N GLY A 68 -6.82 -0.87 -13.24
CA GLY A 68 -7.08 -0.45 -11.87
C GLY A 68 -7.78 0.90 -11.75
N THR A 69 -7.83 1.71 -12.81
CA THR A 69 -8.51 3.01 -12.82
C THR A 69 -9.95 2.89 -13.29
N CYS A 70 -10.19 2.29 -14.46
CA CYS A 70 -11.51 2.30 -15.12
C CYS A 70 -12.15 0.91 -15.27
N GLY A 71 -11.52 -0.17 -14.79
CA GLY A 71 -12.08 -1.52 -14.80
C GLY A 71 -12.11 -2.23 -16.16
N LYS A 72 -11.63 -1.60 -17.24
CA LYS A 72 -11.64 -2.18 -18.61
C LYS A 72 -10.44 -3.07 -18.88
N ASN A 73 -10.49 -3.84 -19.97
CA ASN A 73 -9.48 -4.84 -20.35
C ASN A 73 -8.22 -4.22 -20.98
N HIS A 74 -7.37 -3.61 -20.16
CA HIS A 74 -6.04 -3.13 -20.54
C HIS A 74 -5.20 -2.89 -19.28
N ARG A 75 -3.88 -2.67 -19.44
CA ARG A 75 -3.02 -2.28 -18.33
C ARG A 75 -3.35 -0.88 -17.85
N THR A 76 -3.26 -0.65 -16.54
CA THR A 76 -3.51 0.67 -15.93
C THR A 76 -2.63 1.76 -16.50
N ASN A 77 -1.39 1.44 -16.87
CA ASN A 77 -0.46 2.41 -17.46
C ASN A 77 -0.86 2.85 -18.88
N ASP A 78 -1.68 2.07 -19.58
CA ASP A 78 -2.18 2.37 -20.92
C ASP A 78 -3.59 3.00 -20.87
N CYS A 79 -4.03 3.43 -19.68
CA CYS A 79 -5.37 3.95 -19.46
C CYS A 79 -5.53 5.37 -20.01
N ASN A 80 -6.38 5.51 -21.03
CA ASN A 80 -6.76 6.81 -21.62
C ASN A 80 -8.17 7.27 -21.20
N ALA A 81 -8.78 6.63 -20.20
CA ALA A 81 -10.11 7.00 -19.74
C ALA A 81 -10.07 8.35 -19.00
N TYR A 82 -10.93 9.29 -19.40
CA TYR A 82 -11.03 10.60 -18.77
C TYR A 82 -12.12 10.59 -17.69
N ARG A 83 -11.74 10.92 -16.44
CA ARG A 83 -12.65 11.00 -15.27
C ARG A 83 -13.60 9.80 -15.13
N THR A 84 -13.17 8.63 -15.56
CA THR A 84 -13.94 7.38 -15.48
C THR A 84 -13.25 6.49 -14.48
N PHE A 85 -13.95 6.17 -13.40
CA PHE A 85 -13.44 5.31 -12.36
C PHE A 85 -14.29 4.05 -12.24
N HIS A 86 -13.64 2.94 -11.91
CA HIS A 86 -14.32 1.72 -11.52
C HIS A 86 -13.43 0.94 -10.55
N CYS A 87 -14.02 0.58 -9.41
CA CYS A 87 -13.41 -0.28 -8.42
C CYS A 87 -13.91 -1.71 -8.61
N VAL A 88 -13.02 -2.62 -9.00
CA VAL A 88 -13.33 -4.04 -9.20
C VAL A 88 -13.69 -4.72 -7.87
N SER A 89 -13.16 -4.22 -6.74
CA SER A 89 -13.35 -4.86 -5.43
C SER A 89 -14.76 -4.64 -4.88
N CYS A 90 -15.25 -3.39 -4.86
CA CYS A 90 -16.56 -3.04 -4.32
C CYS A 90 -17.61 -2.74 -5.40
N ASN A 91 -17.25 -2.87 -6.67
CA ASN A 91 -18.10 -2.62 -7.84
C ASN A 91 -18.70 -1.20 -7.91
N SER A 92 -17.99 -0.19 -7.38
CA SER A 92 -18.37 1.23 -7.46
C SER A 92 -17.73 1.93 -8.66
N GLN A 93 -18.39 2.96 -9.19
CA GLN A 93 -17.86 3.86 -10.23
C GLN A 93 -17.30 5.18 -9.65
N ASP A 94 -17.33 5.34 -8.33
CA ASP A 94 -16.96 6.59 -7.66
C ASP A 94 -15.45 6.73 -7.51
N HIS A 95 -14.73 5.60 -7.42
CA HIS A 95 -13.29 5.56 -7.20
C HIS A 95 -12.61 4.41 -7.96
N ALA A 96 -11.29 4.51 -8.08
CA ALA A 96 -10.45 3.52 -8.73
C ALA A 96 -10.18 2.31 -7.81
N SER A 97 -9.83 1.16 -8.38
CA SER A 97 -9.49 -0.07 -7.63
C SER A 97 -8.26 0.06 -6.72
N TRP A 98 -7.45 1.12 -6.88
CA TRP A 98 -6.30 1.42 -6.04
C TRP A 98 -6.58 2.43 -4.93
N ASP A 99 -7.83 2.91 -4.80
CA ASP A 99 -8.21 3.87 -3.77
C ASP A 99 -8.06 3.28 -2.37
N ARG A 100 -7.50 4.09 -1.48
CA ARG A 100 -7.20 3.76 -0.08
C ARG A 100 -8.40 3.88 0.84
N ASN A 101 -9.45 4.56 0.40
CA ASN A 101 -10.73 4.72 1.09
C ASN A 101 -11.80 3.77 0.54
N CYS A 102 -11.40 2.77 -0.25
CA CYS A 102 -12.33 1.74 -0.72
C CYS A 102 -12.81 0.90 0.49
N PRO A 103 -14.13 0.71 0.70
CA PRO A 103 -14.65 -0.01 1.87
C PRO A 103 -14.16 -1.47 1.91
N GLU A 104 -14.02 -2.13 0.75
CA GLU A 104 -13.46 -3.47 0.68
C GLU A 104 -11.98 -3.52 1.07
N PHE A 105 -11.23 -2.49 0.73
CA PHE A 105 -9.83 -2.38 1.14
C PHE A 105 -9.71 -2.16 2.64
N GLU A 106 -10.47 -1.23 3.21
CA GLU A 106 -10.51 -0.97 4.65
C GLU A 106 -10.92 -2.20 5.46
N ASN A 107 -11.98 -2.90 5.02
CA ASN A 107 -12.43 -4.15 5.65
C ASN A 107 -11.32 -5.21 5.67
N ARG A 108 -10.54 -5.32 4.59
CA ARG A 108 -9.43 -6.28 4.51
C ARG A 108 -8.24 -5.86 5.37
N CYS A 109 -7.92 -4.57 5.46
CA CYS A 109 -6.94 -4.05 6.40
C CYS A 109 -7.34 -4.37 7.84
N ALA A 110 -8.59 -4.06 8.23
CA ALA A 110 -9.12 -4.39 9.55
C ALA A 110 -9.03 -5.89 9.85
N GLY A 111 -9.32 -6.74 8.86
CA GLY A 111 -9.16 -8.20 9.00
C GLY A 111 -7.71 -8.67 9.18
N ILE A 112 -6.73 -7.95 8.63
CA ILE A 112 -5.30 -8.22 8.88
C ILE A 112 -4.91 -7.72 10.27
N ASP A 113 -5.31 -6.50 10.63
CA ASP A 113 -5.02 -5.88 11.92
C ASP A 113 -5.58 -6.71 13.09
N ALA A 114 -6.77 -7.31 12.91
CA ALA A 114 -7.37 -8.21 13.90
C ALA A 114 -6.59 -9.54 14.07
N LYS A 115 -5.93 -10.02 13.01
CA LYS A 115 -5.14 -11.27 13.04
C LYS A 115 -3.70 -11.05 13.49
N LEU A 116 -3.16 -9.86 13.26
CA LEU A 116 -1.79 -9.46 13.56
C LEU A 116 -1.83 -8.16 14.37
N PRO A 117 -2.06 -8.24 15.70
CA PRO A 117 -2.13 -7.06 16.55
C PRO A 117 -0.89 -6.18 16.46
N GLU A 118 0.28 -6.77 16.14
CA GLU A 118 1.51 -6.02 15.93
C GLU A 118 1.37 -5.01 14.79
N ASN A 119 0.53 -5.25 13.79
CA ASN A 119 0.34 -4.35 12.65
C ASN A 119 -0.21 -2.97 13.06
N SER A 120 -1.01 -2.95 14.12
CA SER A 120 -1.61 -1.74 14.69
C SER A 120 -0.71 -1.00 15.68
N MET A 121 0.36 -1.64 16.16
CA MET A 121 1.28 -1.01 17.11
C MET A 121 2.05 0.15 16.47
N PRO A 122 2.41 1.21 17.22
CA PRO A 122 3.21 2.32 16.69
C PRO A 122 4.64 1.89 16.34
N TYR A 123 5.17 0.88 17.02
CA TYR A 123 6.55 0.39 16.90
C TYR A 123 6.57 -1.09 16.49
N PHE A 124 7.73 -1.58 16.08
CA PHE A 124 8.00 -3.02 15.94
C PHE A 124 8.18 -3.64 17.32
N PRO A 125 7.61 -4.83 17.60
CA PRO A 125 7.83 -5.53 18.85
C PRO A 125 9.31 -5.80 19.10
N THR A 126 9.74 -5.69 20.37
CA THR A 126 11.09 -5.97 20.86
C THR A 126 11.00 -6.79 22.14
N ASP A 127 12.04 -7.54 22.48
CA ASP A 127 12.10 -8.36 23.70
C ASP A 127 12.21 -7.54 24.99
N GLU A 128 12.50 -6.24 24.89
CA GLU A 128 12.57 -5.33 26.03
C GLU A 128 11.16 -4.81 26.38
N ASP A 129 10.83 -4.92 27.67
CA ASP A 129 9.63 -4.30 28.21
C ASP A 129 9.68 -2.78 28.00
N TRP A 130 8.51 -2.21 27.72
CA TRP A 130 8.28 -0.80 27.42
C TRP A 130 8.39 0.04 28.70
N THR A 131 9.61 0.20 29.23
CA THR A 131 9.92 1.15 30.31
C THR A 131 10.42 2.48 29.77
#